data_AF-A0A920S5G9-F1
#
_entry.id   AF-A0A920S5G9-F1
#
_cell.length_a   1.000
_cell.length_b   1.000
_cell.length_c   1.000
_cell.angle_alpha   90.00
_cell.angle_beta   90.00
_cell.angle_gamma   90.00
#
_symmetry.space_group_name_H-M   'P 1'
#
loop_
_entity.id
_entity.type
_entity.pdbx_description
1 polymer ?
#
loop_
_entity_poly.entity_id
_entity_poly.type
_entity_poly.pdbx_seq_one_letter_code
_entity_poly.pdbx_strand_id
1 'polypeptide(L)'
;MKLGLNESAIGPAHYRFVLQGFAPTDALDELVRTTENQIDVVSKAFLGLTVSCARCHNQKFDPISQEDYHAFYSIMTSCRPAMVNIDTSARQETNKAQLAELKPRIRAALPEKWLVKWAQSRSKSFTKRRVEKSHRGCQGF
;
A
#
# COMPACT_ATOMS: atom_id res chain seq x y z
N MET A 1 -25.81 7.46 -8.78
CA MET A 1 -24.66 8.11 -9.43
C MET A 1 -24.55 9.63 -9.16
N LYS A 2 -24.84 10.13 -7.94
CA LYS A 2 -24.71 11.56 -7.59
C LYS A 2 -23.29 11.98 -7.18
N LEU A 3 -22.47 11.02 -6.74
CA LEU A 3 -21.11 11.26 -6.22
C LEU A 3 -20.01 11.11 -7.28
N GLY A 4 -20.34 10.64 -8.49
CA GLY A 4 -19.36 10.36 -9.53
C GLY A 4 -18.43 9.17 -9.21
N LEU A 5 -18.88 8.24 -8.36
CA LEU A 5 -18.18 7.01 -7.97
C LEU A 5 -18.80 5.79 -8.65
N ASN A 6 -17.98 4.76 -8.88
CA ASN A 6 -18.35 3.43 -9.31
C ASN A 6 -18.55 2.57 -8.06
N GLU A 7 -19.81 2.44 -7.62
CA GLU A 7 -20.15 1.69 -6.42
C GLU A 7 -19.80 0.19 -6.54
N SER A 8 -19.84 -0.39 -7.74
CA SER A 8 -19.43 -1.78 -7.97
C SER A 8 -17.93 -2.01 -7.73
N ALA A 9 -17.09 -1.02 -8.00
CA ALA A 9 -15.65 -1.09 -7.73
C ALA A 9 -15.34 -1.11 -6.21
N ILE A 10 -16.28 -0.68 -5.37
CA ILE A 10 -16.14 -0.68 -3.90
C ILE A 10 -16.48 -2.05 -3.31
N GLY A 11 -17.33 -2.85 -3.97
CA GLY A 11 -17.77 -4.17 -3.47
C GLY A 11 -16.64 -5.10 -3.04
N PRO A 12 -15.56 -5.28 -3.84
CA PRO A 12 -14.40 -6.10 -3.47
C PRO A 12 -13.57 -5.55 -2.32
N ALA A 13 -13.80 -4.31 -1.86
CA ALA A 13 -13.02 -3.72 -0.77
C ALA A 13 -13.23 -4.44 0.57
N HIS A 14 -14.22 -5.34 0.69
CA HIS A 14 -14.38 -6.16 1.89
C HIS A 14 -13.20 -7.09 2.16
N TYR A 15 -12.46 -7.51 1.12
CA TYR A 15 -11.18 -8.22 1.27
C TYR A 15 -10.11 -7.37 1.98
N ARG A 16 -10.35 -6.06 2.12
CA ARG A 16 -9.47 -5.12 2.84
C ARG A 16 -9.91 -4.86 4.27
N PHE A 17 -11.05 -5.38 4.74
CA PHE A 17 -11.55 -5.24 6.12
C PHE A 17 -10.78 -6.12 7.12
N VAL A 18 -9.49 -5.87 7.19
CA VAL A 18 -8.54 -6.44 8.15
C VAL A 18 -8.17 -5.33 9.14
N LEU A 19 -7.74 -5.69 10.35
CA LEU A 19 -7.29 -4.69 11.31
C LEU A 19 -6.08 -3.96 10.70
N GLN A 20 -6.19 -2.65 10.47
CA GLN A 20 -5.10 -1.85 9.96
C GLN A 20 -4.24 -1.36 11.13
N GLY A 21 -3.04 -1.94 11.31
CA GLY A 21 -2.04 -1.42 12.24
C GLY A 21 -1.29 -0.22 11.65
N PHE A 22 -0.85 0.71 12.51
CA PHE A 22 0.10 1.76 12.11
C PHE A 22 1.51 1.20 12.20
N ALA A 23 2.10 0.88 11.04
CA ALA A 23 3.43 0.31 10.86
C ALA A 23 3.64 -1.06 11.57
N PRO A 24 3.93 -2.14 10.83
CA PRO A 24 4.13 -3.44 11.46
C PRO A 24 5.42 -3.44 12.29
N THR A 25 5.31 -3.80 13.57
CA THR A 25 6.48 -4.15 14.41
C THR A 25 7.10 -5.45 13.90
N ASP A 26 6.26 -6.41 13.51
CA ASP A 26 6.62 -7.63 12.80
C ASP A 26 5.77 -7.76 11.53
N ALA A 27 6.45 -7.81 10.38
CA ALA A 27 5.79 -7.90 9.08
C ALA A 27 5.19 -9.29 8.83
N LEU A 28 5.75 -10.36 9.40
CA LEU A 28 5.25 -11.71 9.20
C LEU A 28 3.97 -11.93 10.02
N ASP A 29 3.97 -11.54 11.30
CA ASP A 29 2.77 -11.60 12.14
C ASP A 29 1.62 -10.80 11.53
N GLU A 30 1.90 -9.58 11.03
CA GLU A 30 0.89 -8.76 10.37
C GLU A 30 0.31 -9.43 9.12
N LEU A 31 1.16 -10.09 8.31
CA LEU A 31 0.71 -10.85 7.14
C LEU A 31 -0.22 -12.01 7.54
N VAL A 32 0.18 -12.80 8.54
CA VAL A 32 -0.62 -13.92 9.04
C VAL A 32 -1.96 -13.42 9.56
N ARG A 33 -1.95 -12.44 10.47
CA ARG A 33 -3.13 -11.83 11.09
C ARG A 33 -4.08 -11.22 10.06
N THR A 34 -3.52 -10.54 9.05
CA THR A 34 -4.28 -9.99 7.92
C THR A 34 -4.98 -11.08 7.14
N THR A 35 -4.25 -12.14 6.79
CA THR A 35 -4.78 -13.26 5.99
C THR A 35 -5.87 -14.01 6.76
N GLU A 36 -5.64 -14.31 8.04
CA GLU A 36 -6.63 -14.96 8.91
C GLU A 36 -7.93 -14.15 8.98
N ASN A 37 -7.83 -12.83 9.15
CA ASN A 37 -9.00 -11.95 9.15
C ASN A 37 -9.74 -11.95 7.80
N GLN A 38 -9.03 -12.01 6.68
CA GLN A 38 -9.67 -12.09 5.37
C GLN A 38 -10.47 -13.38 5.22
N ILE A 39 -9.89 -14.51 5.59
CA ILE A 39 -10.56 -15.81 5.55
C ILE A 39 -11.80 -15.79 6.45
N ASP A 40 -11.68 -15.24 7.66
CA ASP A 40 -12.78 -15.13 8.61
C ASP A 40 -13.94 -14.28 8.08
N VAL A 41 -13.64 -13.08 7.57
CA VAL A 41 -14.64 -12.16 6.99
C VAL A 41 -15.33 -12.80 5.80
N VAL A 42 -14.59 -13.40 4.86
CA VAL A 42 -15.15 -14.01 3.65
C VAL A 42 -16.01 -15.22 4.00
N SER A 43 -15.53 -16.09 4.89
CA SER A 43 -16.27 -17.30 5.29
C SER A 43 -17.58 -16.94 5.99
N LYS A 44 -17.55 -15.97 6.90
CA LYS A 44 -18.75 -15.49 7.59
C LYS A 44 -19.73 -14.80 6.65
N ALA A 45 -19.23 -13.93 5.77
CA ALA A 45 -20.08 -13.11 4.90
C ALA A 45 -20.73 -13.90 3.75
N PHE A 46 -20.03 -14.87 3.16
CA PHE A 46 -20.48 -15.57 1.95
C PHE A 46 -20.87 -17.03 2.19
N LEU A 47 -20.18 -17.73 3.10
CA LEU A 47 -20.48 -19.13 3.39
C LEU A 47 -21.43 -19.29 4.58
N GLY A 48 -21.58 -18.25 5.41
CA GLY A 48 -22.34 -18.31 6.66
C GLY A 48 -21.69 -19.24 7.70
N LEU A 49 -20.39 -19.52 7.57
CA LEU A 49 -19.64 -20.46 8.41
C LEU A 49 -18.41 -19.80 9.01
N THR A 50 -18.00 -20.28 10.18
CA THR A 50 -16.72 -19.94 10.80
C THR A 50 -15.74 -21.06 10.56
N VAL A 51 -14.60 -20.78 9.93
CA VAL A 51 -13.58 -21.79 9.59
C VAL A 51 -12.30 -21.67 10.43
N SER A 52 -12.29 -20.77 11.43
CA SER A 52 -11.10 -20.48 12.26
C SER A 52 -10.62 -21.68 13.07
N CYS A 53 -11.49 -22.62 13.40
CA CYS A 53 -11.15 -23.81 14.18
C CYS A 53 -10.28 -24.79 13.38
N ALA A 54 -10.52 -24.92 12.07
CA ALA A 54 -9.77 -25.82 11.19
C ALA A 54 -8.29 -25.41 11.03
N ARG A 55 -7.92 -24.18 11.41
CA ARG A 55 -6.54 -23.67 11.38
C ARG A 55 -5.56 -24.57 12.11
N CYS A 56 -5.95 -25.05 13.30
CA CYS A 56 -5.03 -25.74 14.20
C CYS A 56 -5.19 -27.27 14.14
N HIS A 57 -6.41 -27.75 13.87
CA HIS A 57 -6.67 -29.18 13.72
C HIS A 57 -8.04 -29.44 13.07
N ASN A 58 -8.23 -30.65 12.56
CA ASN A 58 -9.54 -31.13 12.14
C ASN A 58 -10.48 -31.22 13.34
N GLN A 59 -11.67 -30.64 13.21
CA GLN A 59 -12.74 -30.78 14.18
C GLN A 59 -13.68 -31.90 13.74
N LYS A 60 -14.11 -32.75 14.67
CA LYS A 60 -14.97 -33.89 14.36
C LYS A 60 -16.29 -33.49 13.70
N PHE A 61 -16.83 -32.33 14.07
CA PHE A 61 -18.14 -31.85 13.65
C PHE A 61 -18.08 -30.72 12.62
N ASP A 62 -16.87 -30.31 12.20
CA ASP A 62 -16.71 -29.30 11.16
C ASP A 62 -16.51 -30.00 9.81
N PRO A 63 -17.30 -29.69 8.77
CA PRO A 63 -17.08 -30.22 7.44
C PRO A 63 -15.81 -29.68 6.76
N ILE A 64 -15.17 -28.63 7.30
CA ILE A 64 -13.95 -28.04 6.75
C ILE A 64 -12.72 -28.71 7.35
N SER A 65 -11.90 -29.33 6.50
CA SER A 65 -10.63 -29.92 6.92
C SER A 65 -9.55 -28.85 7.12
N GLN A 66 -8.53 -29.19 7.91
CA GLN A 66 -7.32 -28.38 8.05
C GLN A 66 -6.61 -28.20 6.70
N GLU A 67 -6.63 -29.21 5.84
CA GLU A 67 -6.07 -29.14 4.49
C GLU A 67 -6.79 -28.08 3.65
N ASP A 68 -8.13 -28.09 3.65
CA ASP A 68 -8.94 -27.10 2.94
C ASP A 68 -8.73 -25.69 3.48
N TYR A 69 -8.62 -25.54 4.81
CA TYR A 69 -8.29 -24.25 5.43
C TYR A 69 -6.95 -23.71 4.93
N HIS A 70 -5.90 -24.54 4.91
CA HIS A 70 -4.59 -24.10 4.44
C HIS A 70 -4.53 -23.90 2.93
N ALA A 71 -5.29 -24.67 2.14
CA ALA A 71 -5.47 -24.40 0.71
C ALA A 71 -6.09 -23.01 0.49
N PHE A 72 -7.12 -22.65 1.27
CA PHE A 72 -7.73 -21.33 1.20
C PHE A 72 -6.76 -20.23 1.65
N TYR A 73 -6.00 -20.46 2.72
CA TYR A 73 -4.94 -19.56 3.17
C TYR A 73 -3.88 -19.29 2.09
N SER A 74 -3.44 -20.32 1.36
CA SER A 74 -2.50 -20.19 0.25
C SER A 74 -3.07 -19.35 -0.90
N ILE A 75 -4.36 -19.46 -1.21
CA ILE A 75 -5.01 -18.59 -2.21
C ILE A 75 -4.92 -17.13 -1.77
N MET A 76 -5.30 -16.83 -0.52
CA MET A 76 -5.33 -15.46 -0.01
C MET A 76 -3.94 -14.81 0.05
N THR A 77 -2.94 -15.55 0.52
CA THR A 77 -1.54 -15.07 0.58
C THR A 77 -0.86 -14.92 -0.78
N SER A 78 -1.27 -15.71 -1.77
CA SER A 78 -0.73 -15.60 -3.13
C SER A 78 -1.27 -14.38 -3.89
N CYS A 79 -2.43 -13.86 -3.47
CA CYS A 79 -3.03 -12.68 -4.05
C CYS A 79 -2.45 -11.39 -3.46
N ARG A 80 -2.10 -10.43 -4.32
CA ARG A 80 -1.70 -9.09 -3.89
C ARG A 80 -2.90 -8.14 -3.89
N PRO A 81 -3.09 -7.31 -2.85
CA PRO A 81 -4.12 -6.29 -2.85
C PRO A 81 -3.93 -5.34 -4.04
N ALA A 82 -4.97 -5.20 -4.87
CA ALA A 82 -4.99 -4.23 -5.95
C ALA A 82 -5.56 -2.91 -5.45
N MET A 83 -4.95 -1.79 -5.85
CA MET A 83 -5.55 -0.47 -5.70
C MET A 83 -6.31 -0.15 -6.98
N VAL A 84 -7.62 0.07 -6.84
CA VAL A 84 -8.52 0.36 -7.97
C VAL A 84 -9.06 1.78 -7.83
N ASN A 85 -9.11 2.52 -8.93
CA ASN A 85 -9.79 3.81 -8.95
C ASN A 85 -11.31 3.59 -8.91
N ILE A 86 -11.95 4.17 -7.90
CA ILE A 86 -13.41 4.11 -7.72
C ILE A 86 -14.14 5.24 -8.45
N ASP A 87 -13.45 6.17 -9.10
CA ASP A 87 -14.09 7.21 -9.91
C ASP A 87 -14.84 6.59 -11.10
N THR A 88 -15.98 7.19 -11.46
CA THR A 88 -16.69 6.85 -12.70
C THR A 88 -15.84 7.13 -13.95
N SER A 89 -16.10 6.42 -15.04
CA SER A 89 -15.43 6.65 -16.33
C SER A 89 -15.52 8.12 -16.76
N ALA A 90 -16.71 8.73 -16.66
CA ALA A 90 -16.90 10.14 -16.98
C ALA A 90 -15.95 11.07 -16.18
N ARG A 91 -15.77 10.81 -14.88
CA ARG A 91 -14.89 11.59 -14.00
C ARG A 91 -13.41 11.35 -14.28
N GLN A 92 -13.03 10.13 -14.66
CA GLN A 92 -11.66 9.81 -15.07
C GLN A 92 -11.28 10.50 -16.38
N GLU A 93 -12.22 10.70 -17.30
CA GLU A 93 -11.96 11.34 -18.59
C GLU A 93 -11.88 12.88 -18.52
N THR A 94 -12.48 13.52 -17.49
CA THR A 94 -12.61 15.00 -17.40
C THR A 94 -11.32 15.78 -17.70
N ASN A 95 -10.20 15.38 -17.10
CA ASN A 95 -8.92 16.09 -17.23
C ASN A 95 -7.88 15.32 -18.06
N LYS A 96 -8.26 14.20 -18.67
CA LYS A 96 -7.31 13.27 -19.27
C LYS A 96 -6.54 13.89 -20.44
N ALA A 97 -7.23 14.66 -21.29
CA ALA A 97 -6.61 15.37 -22.42
C ALA A 97 -5.60 16.43 -21.95
N GLN A 98 -5.98 17.25 -20.98
CA GLN A 98 -5.11 18.28 -20.40
C GLN A 98 -3.89 17.65 -19.70
N LEU A 99 -4.09 16.56 -18.95
CA LEU A 99 -3.00 15.81 -18.32
C LEU A 99 -2.06 15.19 -19.35
N ALA A 100 -2.59 14.67 -20.47
CA ALA A 100 -1.79 14.10 -21.55
C ALA A 100 -0.87 15.15 -22.19
N GLU A 101 -1.34 16.38 -22.36
CA GLU A 101 -0.53 17.49 -22.89
C GLU A 101 0.50 18.01 -21.86
N LEU A 102 0.10 18.17 -20.59
CA LEU A 102 0.97 18.74 -19.56
C LEU A 102 2.07 17.79 -19.10
N LYS A 103 1.79 16.48 -19.06
CA LYS A 103 2.74 15.45 -18.58
C LYS A 103 4.10 15.48 -19.28
N PRO A 104 4.23 15.51 -20.62
CA PRO A 104 5.53 15.59 -21.29
C PRO A 104 6.24 16.92 -21.01
N ARG A 105 5.51 18.04 -20.99
CA ARG A 105 6.06 19.37 -20.69
C ARG A 105 6.68 19.42 -19.29
N ILE A 106 5.97 18.90 -18.29
CA ILE A 106 6.47 18.80 -16.91
C ILE A 106 7.67 17.86 -16.83
N ARG A 107 7.60 16.70 -17.50
CA ARG A 107 8.72 15.73 -17.53
C ARG A 107 9.99 16.32 -18.14
N ALA A 108 9.88 17.16 -19.17
CA ALA A 108 11.03 17.83 -19.79
C ALA A 108 11.61 18.93 -18.90
N ALA A 109 10.76 19.72 -18.24
CA ALA A 109 11.19 20.83 -17.39
C ALA A 109 11.71 20.41 -16.01
N LEU A 110 11.29 19.25 -15.51
CA LEU A 110 11.61 18.79 -14.15
C LEU A 110 13.12 18.50 -13.94
N PRO A 111 13.83 17.78 -14.83
CA PRO A 111 15.25 17.52 -14.68
C PRO A 111 16.10 18.78 -14.63
N GLU A 112 15.82 19.78 -15.49
CA GLU A 112 16.56 21.05 -15.50
C GLU A 112 16.46 21.76 -14.15
N LYS A 113 15.24 21.92 -13.64
CA LYS A 113 15.01 22.54 -12.32
C LYS A 113 15.61 21.70 -11.19
N TRP A 114 15.57 20.38 -11.30
CA TRP A 114 16.11 19.47 -10.29
C TRP A 114 17.64 19.55 -10.22
N LEU A 115 18.33 19.54 -11.37
CA LEU A 115 19.78 19.64 -11.46
C LEU A 115 20.29 20.99 -10.94
N VAL A 116 19.62 22.09 -11.28
CA VAL A 116 19.97 23.42 -10.75
C VAL A 116 19.85 23.45 -9.22
N LYS A 117 18.72 22.97 -8.67
CA LYS A 117 18.55 22.88 -7.21
C LYS A 117 19.58 21.96 -6.55
N TRP A 118 19.90 20.83 -7.18
CA TRP A 118 20.86 19.87 -6.66
C TRP A 118 22.29 20.43 -6.65
N ALA A 119 22.71 21.14 -7.71
CA ALA A 119 24.01 21.81 -7.74
C ALA A 119 24.13 22.89 -6.65
N GLN A 120 23.07 23.67 -6.42
CA GLN A 120 23.02 24.69 -5.36
C GLN A 120 23.02 24.09 -3.95
N SER A 121 22.38 22.94 -3.73
CA SER A 121 22.42 22.26 -2.42
C SER A 121 23.80 21.65 -2.15
N ARG A 122 24.48 21.15 -3.18
CA ARG A 122 25.84 20.61 -3.09
C ARG A 122 26.84 21.70 -2.73
N SER A 123 26.80 22.86 -3.38
CA SER A 123 27.69 23.99 -3.08
C SER A 123 27.50 24.50 -1.64
N LYS A 124 26.25 24.67 -1.18
CA LYS A 124 25.94 25.05 0.21
C LYS A 124 26.45 24.03 1.23
N SER A 125 26.33 22.72 0.94
CA SER A 125 26.84 21.66 1.82
C SER A 125 28.37 21.57 1.87
N PHE A 126 29.06 22.01 0.82
CA PHE A 126 30.51 22.05 0.74
C PHE A 126 31.06 23.29 1.46
N THR A 127 30.43 24.45 1.29
CA THR A 127 30.76 25.68 2.02
C THR A 127 30.53 25.52 3.52
N LYS A 128 29.42 24.90 3.96
CA LYS A 128 29.15 24.66 5.38
C LYS A 128 30.20 23.75 6.05
N ARG A 129 30.60 22.67 5.37
CA ARG A 129 31.67 21.76 5.85
C ARG A 129 33.05 22.42 5.90
N ARG A 130 33.34 23.38 5.00
CA ARG A 130 34.60 24.13 4.99
C ARG A 130 34.66 25.14 6.14
N VAL A 131 33.56 25.82 6.43
CA VAL A 131 33.43 26.76 7.57
C VAL A 131 33.51 26.00 8.90
N GLU A 132 32.79 24.88 9.07
CA GLU A 132 32.86 24.07 10.31
C GLU A 132 34.23 23.41 10.56
N LYS A 133 35.05 23.20 9.52
CA LYS A 133 36.44 22.74 9.66
C LYS A 133 37.41 23.88 9.98
N SER A 134 37.20 25.09 9.47
CA SER A 134 38.07 26.24 9.84
C SER A 134 37.81 26.72 11.28
N HIS A 135 36.58 26.64 11.78
CA HIS A 135 36.26 26.98 13.18
C HIS A 135 36.80 25.98 14.20
N ARG A 136 37.03 24.71 13.83
CA ARG A 136 37.67 23.71 14.70
C ARG A 136 39.22 23.77 14.70
N GLY A 137 39.82 24.50 13.77
CA GLY A 137 41.27 24.70 13.69
C GLY A 137 41.83 25.85 14.54
N CYS A 138 40.97 26.69 15.13
CA CYS A 138 41.39 27.83 15.97
C CYS A 138 41.14 27.63 17.49
N GLN A 139 40.66 26.46 17.92
CA GLN A 139 40.47 26.14 19.35
C GLN A 139 41.48 25.10 19.85
N GLY A 140 42.74 25.26 19.44
CA GLY A 140 43.84 24.39 19.83
C GLY A 140 45.15 25.16 19.93
N PHE A 141 45.23 26.03 20.93
CA PHE A 141 46.44 26.49 21.62
C PHE A 141 46.09 26.74 23.07
#